data_AF-A0A930HRP2-F1
#
_entry.id   AF-A0A930HRP2-F1
#
_cell.length_a   1.000
_cell.length_b   1.000
_cell.length_c   1.000
_cell.angle_alpha   90.00
_cell.angle_beta   90.00
_cell.angle_gamma   90.00
#
_symmetry.space_group_name_H-M   'P 1'
#
loop_
_entity.id
_entity.type
_entity.pdbx_description
1 polymer ?
#
loop_
_entity_poly.entity_id
_entity_poly.type
_entity_poly.pdbx_seq_one_letter_code
_entity_poly.pdbx_strand_id
1 'polypeptide(L)'
;EGALYARDREGMVRLHFTVSPEHRKDFEALVHSLQPVYEDLYGVRYDISFSEQLPSTDTLALTPDGELFRTDTGHLLFRPGGHGALIHNLGKLPTDVVFIKNIDNVVPDPYKGTTIMYKKFLGGVLIALRRQIFSYLTLLEKGKPSHVQIEEILGFLEGQLSITVPEDLDKEDSSTIKWIQGRLNRPIRVCGMVRNQGEPGGGPFIVREHDGSSSLQILESSQIDMEDAGQRAFFEAGGYFNPVDLVCSIRDYKGQPFDLTKFVNPKTAFISHKSLSGRELLALELPGLWNGAMHDWNTAFVEVPLDTFNPVKEVNDLLRTEHQNPA
;
A
#
# COMPACT_ATOMS: atom_id res chain seq x y z
N GLU A 1 13.73 -0.90 -13.85
CA GLU A 1 13.31 0.26 -13.03
C GLU A 1 14.14 0.42 -11.76
N GLY A 2 14.19 -0.59 -10.88
CA GLY A 2 14.89 -0.48 -9.58
C GLY A 2 16.33 0.04 -9.65
N ALA A 3 17.12 -0.34 -10.67
CA ALA A 3 18.47 0.19 -10.87
C ALA A 3 18.55 1.73 -11.00
N LEU A 4 17.47 2.38 -11.41
CA LEU A 4 17.43 3.82 -11.69
C LEU A 4 17.03 4.66 -10.47
N TYR A 5 16.39 4.08 -9.44
CA TYR A 5 15.95 4.81 -8.24
C TYR A 5 16.18 4.11 -6.89
N ALA A 6 16.50 2.81 -6.86
CA ALA A 6 16.65 2.00 -5.65
C ALA A 6 18.06 1.40 -5.48
N ARG A 7 19.03 1.83 -6.30
CA ARG A 7 20.43 1.44 -6.16
C ARG A 7 21.05 2.07 -4.92
N ASP A 8 21.63 1.24 -4.06
CA ASP A 8 22.33 1.71 -2.87
C ASP A 8 23.78 2.16 -3.17
N ARG A 9 24.51 2.56 -2.11
CA ARG A 9 25.88 3.06 -2.22
C ARG A 9 26.89 1.99 -2.66
N GLU A 10 26.56 0.72 -2.50
CA GLU A 10 27.39 -0.43 -2.88
C GLU A 10 27.08 -0.92 -4.30
N GLY A 11 26.13 -0.25 -4.98
CA GLY A 11 25.67 -0.64 -6.31
C GLY A 11 24.68 -1.81 -6.31
N MET A 12 24.13 -2.16 -5.13
CA MET A 12 23.15 -3.24 -5.00
C MET A 12 21.73 -2.72 -5.17
N VAL A 13 20.89 -3.49 -5.83
CA VAL A 13 19.46 -3.23 -6.04
C VAL A 13 18.68 -4.43 -5.51
N ARG A 14 17.88 -4.20 -4.46
CA ARG A 14 17.06 -5.25 -3.85
C ARG A 14 15.68 -5.27 -4.49
N LEU A 15 15.28 -6.41 -5.04
CA LEU A 15 13.95 -6.63 -5.60
C LEU A 15 13.29 -7.79 -4.84
N HIS A 16 12.00 -7.65 -4.58
CA HIS A 16 11.22 -8.69 -3.94
C HIS A 16 9.94 -8.91 -4.73
N PHE A 17 9.72 -10.14 -5.19
CA PHE A 17 8.51 -10.53 -5.89
C PHE A 17 7.65 -11.38 -4.97
N THR A 18 6.36 -11.03 -4.87
CA THR A 18 5.37 -11.95 -4.34
C THR A 18 4.68 -12.61 -5.51
N VAL A 19 4.75 -13.94 -5.59
CA VAL A 19 4.20 -14.74 -6.68
C VAL A 19 3.31 -15.84 -6.13
N SER A 20 2.39 -16.36 -6.94
CA SER A 20 1.63 -17.54 -6.55
C SER A 20 2.51 -18.80 -6.63
N PRO A 21 2.26 -19.82 -5.79
CA PRO A 21 3.10 -21.02 -5.72
C PRO A 21 3.28 -21.72 -7.08
N GLU A 22 2.24 -21.75 -7.91
CA GLU A 22 2.24 -22.36 -9.23
C GLU A 22 3.16 -21.65 -10.23
N HIS A 23 3.42 -20.34 -10.07
CA HIS A 23 4.28 -19.56 -10.95
C HIS A 23 5.71 -19.40 -10.43
N ARG A 24 5.99 -19.79 -9.18
CA ARG A 24 7.27 -19.51 -8.54
C ARG A 24 8.48 -20.02 -9.33
N LYS A 25 8.43 -21.28 -9.79
CA LYS A 25 9.54 -21.89 -10.53
C LYS A 25 9.83 -21.19 -11.84
N ASP A 26 8.79 -20.75 -12.55
CA ASP A 26 8.91 -20.06 -13.83
C ASP A 26 9.55 -18.68 -13.64
N PHE A 27 9.13 -17.95 -12.60
CA PHE A 27 9.73 -16.67 -12.22
C PHE A 27 11.21 -16.80 -11.82
N GLU A 28 11.55 -17.79 -11.00
CA GLU A 28 12.94 -18.04 -10.59
C GLU A 28 13.82 -18.38 -11.81
N ALA A 29 13.33 -19.23 -12.73
CA ALA A 29 14.05 -19.56 -13.96
C ALA A 29 14.24 -18.34 -14.88
N LEU A 30 13.20 -17.52 -15.05
CA LEU A 30 13.28 -16.30 -15.85
C LEU A 30 14.27 -15.30 -15.25
N VAL A 31 14.22 -15.06 -13.95
CA VAL A 31 15.16 -14.18 -13.25
C VAL A 31 16.59 -14.69 -13.39
N HIS A 32 16.83 -16.00 -13.20
CA HIS A 32 18.17 -16.57 -13.38
C HIS A 32 18.73 -16.32 -14.78
N SER A 33 17.89 -16.38 -15.82
CA SER A 33 18.31 -16.10 -17.19
C SER A 33 18.56 -14.62 -17.49
N LEU A 34 17.76 -13.72 -16.90
CA LEU A 34 17.76 -12.29 -17.23
C LEU A 34 18.63 -11.45 -16.31
N GLN A 35 18.89 -11.90 -15.08
CA GLN A 35 19.63 -11.13 -14.09
C GLN A 35 21.02 -10.71 -14.61
N PRO A 36 21.87 -11.59 -15.15
CA PRO A 36 23.20 -11.18 -15.65
C PRO A 36 23.12 -10.12 -16.76
N VAL A 37 22.11 -10.22 -17.63
CA VAL A 37 21.89 -9.28 -18.74
C VAL A 37 21.58 -7.89 -18.20
N TYR A 38 20.70 -7.80 -17.19
CA TYR A 38 20.33 -6.52 -16.59
C TYR A 38 21.39 -5.98 -15.62
N GLU A 39 22.18 -6.83 -14.97
CA GLU A 39 23.33 -6.40 -14.17
C GLU A 39 24.38 -5.71 -15.04
N ASP A 40 24.69 -6.28 -16.21
CA ASP A 40 25.60 -5.69 -17.19
C ASP A 40 25.03 -4.39 -17.77
N LEU A 41 23.78 -4.42 -18.24
CA LEU A 41 23.11 -3.26 -18.86
C LEU A 41 23.08 -2.02 -17.95
N TYR A 42 22.83 -2.22 -16.65
CA TYR A 42 22.69 -1.12 -15.69
C TYR A 42 23.92 -0.88 -14.82
N GLY A 43 24.94 -1.73 -14.89
CA GLY A 43 26.13 -1.66 -14.04
C GLY A 43 25.78 -1.76 -12.55
N VAL A 44 24.93 -2.73 -12.18
CA VAL A 44 24.46 -2.97 -10.81
C VAL A 44 24.56 -4.44 -10.45
N ARG A 45 24.41 -4.77 -9.16
CA ARG A 45 24.09 -6.13 -8.72
C ARG A 45 22.66 -6.19 -8.24
N TYR A 46 21.96 -7.27 -8.57
CA TYR A 46 20.61 -7.50 -8.07
C TYR A 46 20.61 -8.53 -6.95
N ASP A 47 19.90 -8.21 -5.87
CA ASP A 47 19.51 -9.14 -4.82
C ASP A 47 18.00 -9.36 -4.95
N ILE A 48 17.64 -10.48 -5.59
CA ILE A 48 16.26 -10.78 -5.95
C ILE A 48 15.75 -11.92 -5.06
N SER A 49 14.65 -11.64 -4.38
CA SER A 49 14.01 -12.61 -3.49
C SER A 49 12.53 -12.79 -3.83
N PHE A 50 11.97 -13.91 -3.38
CA PHE A 50 10.60 -14.28 -3.65
C PHE A 50 9.87 -14.68 -2.38
N SER A 51 8.61 -14.29 -2.26
CA SER A 51 7.69 -14.82 -1.26
C SER A 51 6.38 -15.26 -1.89
N GLU A 52 5.62 -16.02 -1.12
CA GLU A 52 4.26 -16.43 -1.42
C GLU A 52 3.37 -15.93 -0.29
N GLN A 53 2.08 -15.77 -0.57
CA GLN A 53 1.10 -15.56 0.49
C GLN A 53 1.15 -16.74 1.47
N LEU A 54 1.13 -16.44 2.78
CA LEU A 54 1.17 -17.49 3.80
C LEU A 54 -0.10 -18.34 3.73
N PRO A 55 -0.01 -19.69 3.60
CA PRO A 55 -1.19 -20.56 3.57
C PRO A 55 -2.06 -20.45 4.83
N SER A 56 -1.47 -20.03 5.96
CA SER A 56 -2.21 -19.77 7.21
C SER A 56 -3.16 -18.56 7.14
N THR A 57 -3.11 -17.78 6.06
CA THR A 57 -4.02 -16.66 5.79
C THR A 57 -5.14 -17.03 4.82
N ASP A 58 -5.17 -18.28 4.35
CA ASP A 58 -6.24 -18.76 3.48
C ASP A 58 -7.55 -18.84 4.27
N THR A 59 -8.65 -18.50 3.59
CA THR A 59 -9.98 -18.51 4.16
C THR A 59 -10.80 -19.66 3.60
N LEU A 60 -11.73 -20.18 4.41
CA LEU A 60 -12.66 -21.21 3.97
C LEU A 60 -13.65 -20.62 2.96
N ALA A 61 -13.83 -21.30 1.83
CA ALA A 61 -14.89 -20.98 0.91
C ALA A 61 -16.24 -21.53 1.43
N LEU A 62 -17.30 -20.76 1.22
CA LEU A 62 -18.67 -21.15 1.51
C LEU A 62 -19.50 -21.26 0.23
N THR A 63 -20.59 -22.02 0.26
CA THR A 63 -21.64 -21.94 -0.76
C THR A 63 -22.44 -20.64 -0.58
N PRO A 64 -23.24 -20.22 -1.58
CA PRO A 64 -24.16 -19.09 -1.42
C PRO A 64 -25.14 -19.25 -0.24
N ASP A 65 -25.45 -20.48 0.16
CA ASP A 65 -26.30 -20.81 1.31
C ASP A 65 -25.57 -20.73 2.67
N GLY A 66 -24.26 -20.43 2.67
CA GLY A 66 -23.44 -20.32 3.89
C GLY A 66 -22.83 -21.64 4.38
N GLU A 67 -23.00 -22.74 3.64
CA GLU A 67 -22.42 -24.04 3.99
C GLU A 67 -20.96 -24.15 3.57
N LEU A 68 -20.17 -25.02 4.22
CA LEU A 68 -18.77 -25.24 3.84
C LEU A 68 -18.64 -25.78 2.42
N PHE A 69 -17.89 -25.07 1.56
CA PHE A 69 -17.68 -25.50 0.20
C PHE A 69 -16.74 -26.71 0.14
N ARG A 70 -17.17 -27.76 -0.57
CA ARG A 70 -16.38 -28.97 -0.81
C ARG A 70 -16.09 -29.17 -2.29
N THR A 71 -14.84 -29.51 -2.58
CA THR A 71 -14.38 -29.96 -3.90
C THR A 71 -15.08 -31.27 -4.29
N ASP A 72 -14.99 -31.66 -5.56
CA ASP A 72 -15.64 -32.90 -6.06
C ASP A 72 -15.09 -34.17 -5.38
N THR A 73 -13.89 -34.08 -4.77
CA THR A 73 -13.26 -35.13 -3.98
C THR A 73 -13.62 -35.08 -2.49
N GLY A 74 -14.50 -34.16 -2.07
CA GLY A 74 -15.02 -34.05 -0.69
C GLY A 74 -14.17 -33.19 0.26
N HIS A 75 -13.00 -32.71 -0.17
CA HIS A 75 -12.14 -31.84 0.64
C HIS A 75 -12.70 -30.43 0.75
N LEU A 76 -12.50 -29.80 1.91
CA LEU A 76 -12.79 -28.37 2.12
C LEU A 76 -11.95 -27.52 1.18
N LEU A 77 -12.56 -26.51 0.59
CA LEU A 77 -11.88 -25.56 -0.27
C LEU A 77 -11.39 -24.36 0.54
N PHE A 78 -10.09 -24.10 0.46
CA PHE A 78 -9.46 -22.90 0.97
C PHE A 78 -9.12 -21.98 -0.21
N ARG A 79 -9.24 -20.67 0.00
CA ARG A 79 -8.91 -19.64 -0.99
C ARG A 79 -7.87 -18.68 -0.40
N PRO A 80 -6.95 -18.17 -1.22
CA PRO A 80 -6.07 -17.10 -0.78
C PRO A 80 -6.90 -15.93 -0.23
N GLY A 81 -6.54 -15.44 0.95
CA GLY A 81 -7.22 -14.32 1.63
C GLY A 81 -7.04 -12.94 0.98
N GLY A 82 -6.63 -12.89 -0.29
CA GLY A 82 -6.38 -11.65 -1.03
C GLY A 82 -5.06 -10.95 -0.70
N HIS A 83 -4.77 -9.85 -1.41
CA HIS A 83 -3.51 -9.09 -1.29
C HIS A 83 -3.27 -8.54 0.13
N GLY A 84 -4.32 -8.37 0.93
CA GLY A 84 -4.24 -8.01 2.35
C GLY A 84 -3.31 -8.88 3.19
N ALA A 85 -3.24 -10.17 2.88
CA ALA A 85 -2.38 -11.12 3.59
C ALA A 85 -0.88 -10.81 3.47
N LEU A 86 -0.49 -10.04 2.46
CA LEU A 86 0.91 -9.66 2.22
C LEU A 86 1.46 -8.70 3.28
N ILE A 87 0.62 -8.18 4.18
CA ILE A 87 1.08 -7.39 5.33
C ILE A 87 2.11 -8.15 6.19
N HIS A 88 1.96 -9.48 6.30
CA HIS A 88 2.93 -10.34 7.00
C HIS A 88 4.26 -10.44 6.25
N ASN A 89 4.21 -10.55 4.93
CA ASN A 89 5.39 -10.63 4.08
C ASN A 89 6.16 -9.31 4.13
N LEU A 90 5.45 -8.18 3.99
CA LEU A 90 6.00 -6.84 4.06
C LEU A 90 6.71 -6.58 5.40
N GLY A 91 6.10 -6.98 6.51
CA GLY A 91 6.68 -6.78 7.85
C GLY A 91 7.96 -7.56 8.13
N LYS A 92 8.25 -8.60 7.34
CA LYS A 92 9.47 -9.42 7.46
C LYS A 92 10.66 -8.88 6.66
N LEU A 93 10.45 -7.88 5.80
CA LEU A 93 11.53 -7.36 4.97
C LEU A 93 12.59 -6.65 5.84
N PRO A 94 13.88 -6.98 5.69
CA PRO A 94 14.95 -6.38 6.48
C PRO A 94 15.37 -5.02 5.92
N THR A 95 14.41 -4.12 5.69
CA THR A 95 14.64 -2.78 5.10
C THR A 95 13.89 -1.70 5.87
N ASP A 96 14.32 -0.46 5.66
CA ASP A 96 13.68 0.74 6.18
C ASP A 96 12.57 1.22 5.25
N VAL A 97 12.88 1.28 3.94
CA VAL A 97 12.05 1.85 2.90
C VAL A 97 11.72 0.78 1.86
N VAL A 98 10.45 0.71 1.46
CA VAL A 98 9.93 -0.24 0.48
C VAL A 98 9.17 0.52 -0.60
N PHE A 99 9.51 0.27 -1.87
CA PHE A 99 8.69 0.69 -3.00
C PHE A 99 7.75 -0.47 -3.37
N ILE A 100 6.45 -0.23 -3.38
CA ILE A 100 5.43 -1.22 -3.74
C ILE A 100 4.80 -0.78 -5.06
N LYS A 101 4.65 -1.74 -5.97
CA LYS A 101 4.06 -1.56 -7.29
C LYS A 101 3.37 -2.86 -7.69
N ASN A 102 2.22 -2.77 -8.36
CA ASN A 102 1.65 -3.94 -9.02
C ASN A 102 2.51 -4.34 -10.24
N ILE A 103 2.51 -5.64 -10.53
CA ILE A 103 3.31 -6.23 -11.61
C ILE A 103 2.76 -5.90 -13.01
N ASP A 104 1.46 -5.60 -13.11
CA ASP A 104 0.75 -5.28 -14.35
C ASP A 104 0.99 -3.84 -14.82
N ASN A 105 1.36 -2.93 -13.94
CA ASN A 105 1.78 -1.58 -14.31
C ASN A 105 3.18 -1.66 -14.93
N VAL A 106 3.27 -1.71 -16.26
CA VAL A 106 4.52 -1.87 -17.00
C VAL A 106 4.63 -0.76 -18.04
N VAL A 107 5.68 0.05 -17.93
CA VAL A 107 5.96 1.13 -18.88
C VAL A 107 7.11 0.71 -19.82
N PRO A 108 7.00 0.91 -21.15
CA PRO A 108 8.11 0.67 -22.07
C PRO A 108 9.32 1.56 -21.79
N ASP A 109 10.52 1.10 -22.17
CA ASP A 109 11.78 1.81 -21.89
C ASP A 109 11.81 3.28 -22.31
N PRO A 110 11.31 3.68 -23.50
CA PRO A 110 11.30 5.08 -23.92
C PRO A 110 10.48 6.01 -23.00
N TYR A 111 9.47 5.48 -22.31
CA TYR A 111 8.51 6.24 -21.51
C TYR A 111 8.80 6.18 -19.99
N LYS A 112 9.86 5.47 -19.57
CA LYS A 112 10.21 5.31 -18.15
C LYS A 112 10.60 6.62 -17.45
N GLY A 113 11.01 7.65 -18.19
CA GLY A 113 11.54 8.90 -17.63
C GLY A 113 10.66 9.51 -16.55
N THR A 114 9.36 9.68 -16.83
CA THR A 114 8.40 10.25 -15.87
C THR A 114 8.24 9.35 -14.64
N THR A 115 8.06 8.04 -14.85
CA THR A 115 7.96 7.06 -13.76
C THR A 115 9.16 7.12 -12.81
N ILE A 116 10.39 7.15 -13.35
CA ILE A 116 11.60 7.19 -12.52
C ILE A 116 11.69 8.50 -11.74
N MET A 117 11.35 9.63 -12.36
CA MET A 117 11.37 10.93 -11.70
C MET A 117 10.38 10.96 -10.53
N TYR A 118 9.13 10.55 -10.75
CA TYR A 118 8.12 10.54 -9.70
C TYR A 118 8.36 9.47 -8.63
N LYS A 119 8.93 8.31 -8.97
CA LYS A 119 9.40 7.34 -7.95
C LYS A 119 10.41 7.97 -6.99
N LYS A 120 11.39 8.72 -7.52
CA LYS A 120 12.36 9.47 -6.69
C LYS A 120 11.67 10.57 -5.87
N PHE A 121 10.71 11.28 -6.46
CA PHE A 121 9.95 12.31 -5.77
C PHE A 121 9.16 11.75 -4.59
N LEU A 122 8.38 10.68 -4.78
CA LEU A 122 7.64 9.99 -3.72
C LEU A 122 8.59 9.50 -2.61
N GLY A 123 9.75 8.95 -2.98
CA GLY A 123 10.80 8.60 -2.02
C GLY A 123 11.32 9.81 -1.24
N GLY A 124 11.54 10.94 -1.90
CA GLY A 124 11.94 12.20 -1.27
C GLY A 124 10.90 12.72 -0.27
N VAL A 125 9.61 12.69 -0.65
CA VAL A 125 8.49 13.06 0.23
C VAL A 125 8.45 12.15 1.45
N LEU A 126 8.57 10.83 1.28
CA LEU A 126 8.60 9.88 2.40
C LEU A 126 9.76 10.19 3.36
N ILE A 127 10.97 10.43 2.83
CA ILE A 127 12.14 10.73 3.68
C ILE A 127 11.95 12.05 4.44
N ALA A 128 11.41 13.09 3.80
CA ALA A 128 11.12 14.36 4.47
C ALA A 128 10.09 14.18 5.60
N LEU A 129 8.98 13.50 5.31
CA LEU A 129 7.92 13.23 6.27
C LEU A 129 8.42 12.38 7.44
N ARG A 130 9.15 11.29 7.16
CA ARG A 130 9.78 10.42 8.16
C ARG A 130 10.71 11.19 9.08
N ARG A 131 11.58 12.05 8.52
CA ARG A 131 12.52 12.87 9.31
C ARG A 131 11.79 13.80 10.26
N GLN A 132 10.72 14.46 9.79
CA GLN A 132 9.93 15.36 10.62
C GLN A 132 9.25 14.61 11.77
N ILE A 133 8.52 13.53 11.45
CA ILE A 133 7.84 12.67 12.44
C ILE A 133 8.83 12.16 13.48
N PHE A 134 10.00 11.67 13.07
CA PHE A 134 10.99 11.12 14.00
C PHE A 134 11.60 12.20 14.90
N SER A 135 11.76 13.43 14.39
CA SER A 135 12.23 14.56 15.18
C SER A 135 11.24 14.90 16.31
N TYR A 136 9.94 14.88 16.01
CA TYR A 136 8.88 15.07 17.00
C TYR A 136 8.84 13.94 18.02
N LEU A 137 8.89 12.68 17.59
CA LEU A 137 8.93 11.54 18.51
C LEU A 137 10.12 11.60 19.46
N THR A 138 11.30 11.99 18.95
CA THR A 138 12.51 12.18 19.76
C THR A 138 12.37 13.36 20.74
N LEU A 139 11.71 14.44 20.33
CA LEU A 139 11.42 15.59 21.20
C LEU A 139 10.46 15.18 22.33
N LEU A 140 9.38 14.48 22.00
CA LEU A 140 8.36 14.04 22.96
C LEU A 140 8.93 13.01 23.95
N GLU A 141 9.84 12.13 23.52
CA GLU A 141 10.53 11.17 24.40
C GLU A 141 11.39 11.85 25.48
N LYS A 142 11.94 13.04 25.20
CA LYS A 142 12.70 13.83 26.20
C LYS A 142 11.80 14.40 27.32
N GLY A 143 10.48 14.34 27.15
CA GLY A 143 9.49 14.56 28.22
C GLY A 143 9.22 16.00 28.62
N LYS A 144 9.63 17.01 27.84
CA LYS A 144 9.39 18.44 28.12
C LYS A 144 9.15 19.29 26.85
N PRO A 145 8.20 18.94 25.96
CA PRO A 145 7.85 19.82 24.86
C PRO A 145 7.23 21.11 25.41
N SER A 146 7.59 22.27 24.85
CA SER A 146 6.90 23.52 25.15
C SER A 146 5.52 23.53 24.50
N HIS A 147 4.63 24.41 24.97
CA HIS A 147 3.30 24.58 24.38
C HIS A 147 3.37 24.88 22.86
N VAL A 148 4.29 25.77 22.46
CA VAL A 148 4.53 26.11 21.04
C VAL A 148 4.94 24.88 20.22
N GLN A 149 5.74 23.97 20.80
CA GLN A 149 6.12 22.73 20.12
C GLN A 149 4.94 21.76 20.00
N ILE A 150 4.06 21.70 21.00
CA ILE A 150 2.83 20.90 20.92
C ILE A 150 1.92 21.45 19.81
N GLU A 151 1.68 22.75 19.77
CA GLU A 151 0.86 23.39 18.73
C GLU A 151 1.44 23.19 17.33
N GLU A 152 2.76 23.27 17.18
CA GLU A 152 3.44 22.98 15.91
C GLU A 152 3.20 21.53 15.45
N ILE A 153 3.30 20.56 16.36
CA ILE A 153 3.05 19.15 16.05
C ILE A 153 1.58 18.92 15.69
N LEU A 154 0.65 19.53 16.41
CA LEU A 154 -0.79 19.44 16.11
C LEU A 154 -1.09 20.04 14.72
N GLY A 155 -0.51 21.21 14.41
CA GLY A 155 -0.63 21.82 13.09
C GLY A 155 -0.01 20.98 11.98
N PHE A 156 1.06 20.23 12.26
CA PHE A 156 1.63 19.26 11.33
C PHE A 156 0.68 18.08 11.09
N LEU A 157 0.07 17.52 12.14
CA LEU A 157 -0.90 16.42 12.01
C LEU A 157 -2.08 16.82 11.12
N GLU A 158 -2.64 18.01 11.34
CA GLU A 158 -3.76 18.52 10.54
C GLU A 158 -3.32 18.89 9.11
N GLY A 159 -2.23 19.65 8.98
CA GLY A 159 -1.83 20.23 7.70
C GLY A 159 -1.12 19.26 6.75
N GLN A 160 -0.36 18.30 7.26
CA GLN A 160 0.43 17.37 6.43
C GLN A 160 -0.15 15.96 6.35
N LEU A 161 -0.86 15.51 7.39
CA LEU A 161 -1.42 14.15 7.46
C LEU A 161 -2.96 14.13 7.42
N SER A 162 -3.60 15.31 7.41
CA SER A 162 -5.06 15.44 7.49
C SER A 162 -5.67 14.69 8.68
N ILE A 163 -4.96 14.69 9.82
CA ILE A 163 -5.41 14.12 11.09
C ILE A 163 -5.96 15.26 11.94
N THR A 164 -7.29 15.37 11.97
CA THR A 164 -7.99 16.34 12.84
C THR A 164 -7.75 16.00 14.31
N VAL A 165 -7.50 17.01 15.12
CA VAL A 165 -7.36 16.85 16.58
C VAL A 165 -8.75 16.72 17.21
N PRO A 166 -9.01 15.69 18.05
CA PRO A 166 -10.27 15.57 18.77
C PRO A 166 -10.57 16.80 19.65
N GLU A 167 -11.82 17.24 19.67
CA GLU A 167 -12.25 18.45 20.40
C GLU A 167 -12.11 18.31 21.92
N ASP A 168 -12.21 17.09 22.42
CA ASP A 168 -12.11 16.72 23.85
C ASP A 168 -10.67 16.52 24.32
N LEU A 169 -9.68 16.66 23.43
CA LEU A 169 -8.27 16.50 23.78
C LEU A 169 -7.75 17.72 24.53
N ASP A 170 -7.49 17.56 25.83
CA ASP A 170 -6.89 18.60 26.66
C ASP A 170 -5.41 18.82 26.29
N LYS A 171 -5.16 19.92 25.57
CA LYS A 171 -3.83 20.31 25.05
C LYS A 171 -2.78 20.55 26.14
N GLU A 172 -3.19 20.73 27.41
CA GLU A 172 -2.28 20.99 28.53
C GLU A 172 -1.92 19.73 29.34
N ASP A 173 -2.59 18.59 29.10
CA ASP A 173 -2.36 17.35 29.84
C ASP A 173 -1.40 16.38 29.10
N SER A 174 -0.74 15.55 29.90
CA SER A 174 0.03 14.37 29.50
C SER A 174 -0.72 13.41 28.56
N SER A 175 -2.06 13.43 28.56
CA SER A 175 -2.91 12.69 27.61
C SER A 175 -2.71 13.15 26.17
N THR A 176 -2.53 14.45 25.91
CA THR A 176 -2.21 14.98 24.57
C THR A 176 -0.88 14.45 24.05
N ILE A 177 0.16 14.44 24.88
CA ILE A 177 1.47 13.91 24.47
C ILE A 177 1.36 12.43 24.07
N LYS A 178 0.64 11.62 24.86
CA LYS A 178 0.42 10.20 24.56
C LYS A 178 -0.38 10.01 23.27
N TRP A 179 -1.42 10.82 23.06
CA TRP A 179 -2.22 10.77 21.84
C TRP A 179 -1.37 11.12 20.61
N ILE A 180 -0.62 12.23 20.65
CA ILE A 180 0.31 12.64 19.59
C ILE A 180 1.33 11.54 19.30
N GLN A 181 1.95 10.96 20.34
CA GLN A 181 2.90 9.85 20.17
C GLN A 181 2.24 8.65 19.50
N GLY A 182 1.01 8.31 19.89
CA GLY A 182 0.24 7.22 19.27
C GLY A 182 -0.07 7.46 17.79
N ARG A 183 -0.32 8.72 17.40
CA ARG A 183 -0.55 9.13 15.99
C ARG A 183 0.73 9.16 15.17
N LEU A 184 1.83 9.66 15.73
CA LEU A 184 3.10 9.79 15.02
C LEU A 184 3.88 8.47 14.92
N ASN A 185 3.85 7.63 15.96
CA ASN A 185 4.65 6.40 16.01
C ASN A 185 3.98 5.22 15.29
N ARG A 186 3.79 5.39 13.98
CA ARG A 186 3.13 4.43 13.08
C ARG A 186 3.99 4.24 11.82
N PRO A 187 3.81 3.14 11.08
CA PRO A 187 4.35 3.02 9.73
C PRO A 187 3.87 4.19 8.84
N ILE A 188 4.68 4.55 7.85
CA ILE A 188 4.39 5.67 6.96
C ILE A 188 4.21 5.13 5.54
N ARG A 189 3.24 5.65 4.79
CA ARG A 189 3.11 5.43 3.35
C ARG A 189 2.90 6.75 2.61
N VAL A 190 3.61 6.91 1.51
CA VAL A 190 3.37 7.97 0.53
C VAL A 190 2.86 7.29 -0.72
N CYS A 191 1.67 7.69 -1.18
CA CYS A 191 1.00 7.05 -2.30
C CYS A 191 0.88 8.05 -3.45
N GLY A 192 1.44 7.69 -4.60
CA GLY A 192 1.17 8.41 -5.85
C GLY A 192 -0.27 8.23 -6.26
N MET A 193 -0.95 9.29 -6.65
CA MET A 193 -2.35 9.32 -7.08
C MET A 193 -2.42 9.91 -8.49
N VAL A 194 -3.03 9.18 -9.42
CA VAL A 194 -3.26 9.67 -10.80
C VAL A 194 -4.66 10.23 -10.91
N ARG A 195 -4.91 11.12 -11.88
CA ARG A 195 -6.28 11.59 -12.16
C ARG A 195 -7.16 10.42 -12.57
N ASN A 196 -8.37 10.37 -12.01
CA ASN A 196 -9.31 9.33 -12.35
C ASN A 196 -9.86 9.57 -13.77
N GLN A 197 -9.75 8.56 -14.65
CA GLN A 197 -10.32 8.58 -16.00
C GLN A 197 -11.46 7.55 -16.17
N GLY A 198 -12.08 7.13 -15.06
CA GLY A 198 -13.12 6.11 -15.05
C GLY A 198 -12.58 4.68 -14.89
N GLU A 199 -11.32 4.53 -14.47
CA GLU A 199 -10.74 3.22 -14.17
C GLU A 199 -11.39 2.64 -12.90
N PRO A 200 -11.81 1.35 -12.91
CA PRO A 200 -12.36 0.72 -11.74
C PRO A 200 -11.27 0.49 -10.67
N GLY A 201 -11.55 0.89 -9.44
CA GLY A 201 -10.70 0.64 -8.27
C GLY A 201 -10.85 1.74 -7.21
N GLY A 202 -9.87 1.81 -6.31
CA GLY A 202 -9.92 2.70 -5.15
C GLY A 202 -9.33 4.09 -5.38
N GLY A 203 -9.77 5.04 -4.56
CA GLY A 203 -9.34 6.43 -4.59
C GLY A 203 -8.94 6.97 -3.21
N PRO A 204 -8.33 8.16 -3.14
CA PRO A 204 -7.96 8.82 -1.88
C PRO A 204 -9.17 9.50 -1.22
N PHE A 205 -9.37 9.26 0.08
CA PHE A 205 -10.42 9.87 0.88
C PHE A 205 -9.90 10.30 2.27
N ILE A 206 -10.58 11.27 2.87
CA ILE A 206 -10.45 11.58 4.30
C ILE A 206 -11.58 10.86 5.02
N VAL A 207 -11.23 9.97 5.95
CA VAL A 207 -12.19 9.19 6.74
C VAL A 207 -12.24 9.74 8.16
N ARG A 208 -13.44 9.82 8.73
CA ARG A 208 -13.64 10.15 10.14
C ARG A 208 -13.48 8.89 10.98
N GLU A 209 -12.60 8.96 11.97
CA GLU A 209 -12.30 7.87 12.89
C GLU A 209 -13.28 7.83 14.07
N HIS A 210 -13.31 6.68 14.76
CA HIS A 210 -14.20 6.48 15.91
C HIS A 210 -13.87 7.41 17.09
N ASP A 211 -12.62 7.82 17.25
CA ASP A 211 -12.20 8.78 18.28
C ASP A 211 -12.43 10.24 17.89
N GLY A 212 -13.16 10.50 16.79
CA GLY A 212 -13.47 11.84 16.29
C GLY A 212 -12.38 12.47 15.43
N SER A 213 -11.17 11.90 15.40
CA SER A 213 -10.10 12.33 14.50
C SER A 213 -10.39 11.96 13.03
N SER A 214 -9.48 12.30 12.14
CA SER A 214 -9.55 11.87 10.73
C SER A 214 -8.26 11.19 10.28
N SER A 215 -8.33 10.46 9.18
CA SER A 215 -7.17 9.86 8.53
C SER A 215 -7.33 9.81 7.00
N LEU A 216 -6.20 9.81 6.30
CA LEU A 216 -6.16 9.60 4.86
C LEU A 216 -6.20 8.10 4.53
N GLN A 217 -7.22 7.69 3.78
CA GLN A 217 -7.45 6.30 3.40
C GLN A 217 -7.58 6.13 1.89
N ILE A 218 -7.18 4.95 1.42
CA ILE A 218 -7.54 4.49 0.09
C ILE A 218 -8.80 3.64 0.29
N LEU A 219 -9.91 4.02 -0.32
CA LEU A 219 -11.15 3.25 -0.26
C LEU A 219 -11.50 2.73 -1.65
N GLU A 220 -11.93 1.48 -1.71
CA GLU A 220 -12.52 0.87 -2.90
C GLU A 220 -14.05 0.98 -2.85
N SER A 221 -14.70 0.83 -4.00
CA SER A 221 -16.17 0.92 -4.09
C SER A 221 -16.89 -0.09 -3.18
N SER A 222 -16.27 -1.24 -2.90
CA SER A 222 -16.81 -2.25 -1.97
C SER A 222 -16.87 -1.79 -0.51
N GLN A 223 -16.15 -0.72 -0.16
CA GLN A 223 -16.07 -0.17 1.19
C GLN A 223 -16.92 1.09 1.37
N ILE A 224 -17.67 1.48 0.34
CA ILE A 224 -18.49 2.69 0.30
C ILE A 224 -19.94 2.26 0.14
N ASP A 225 -20.81 2.79 1.00
CA ASP A 225 -22.25 2.54 0.89
C ASP A 225 -22.83 3.38 -0.25
N MET A 226 -23.04 2.75 -1.40
CA MET A 226 -23.56 3.42 -2.59
C MET A 226 -25.07 3.72 -2.51
N GLU A 227 -25.78 3.17 -1.52
CA GLU A 227 -27.18 3.51 -1.23
C GLU A 227 -27.30 4.77 -0.36
N ASP A 228 -26.23 5.14 0.37
CA ASP A 228 -26.14 6.43 1.04
C ASP A 228 -25.77 7.53 0.03
N ALA A 229 -26.71 8.47 -0.18
CA ALA A 229 -26.54 9.54 -1.16
C ALA A 229 -25.33 10.44 -0.87
N GLY A 230 -24.95 10.62 0.40
CA GLY A 230 -23.80 11.43 0.78
C GLY A 230 -22.47 10.75 0.45
N GLN A 231 -22.33 9.48 0.84
CA GLN A 231 -21.17 8.66 0.51
C GLN A 231 -21.00 8.49 -1.01
N ARG A 232 -22.11 8.24 -1.71
CA ARG A 232 -22.11 8.16 -3.18
C ARG A 232 -21.62 9.46 -3.82
N ALA A 233 -22.10 10.62 -3.34
CA ALA A 233 -21.65 11.91 -3.83
C ALA A 233 -20.14 12.15 -3.60
N PHE A 234 -19.60 11.75 -2.45
CA PHE A 234 -18.16 11.83 -2.20
C PHE A 234 -17.36 10.93 -3.14
N PHE A 235 -17.83 9.70 -3.38
CA PHE A 235 -17.18 8.78 -4.31
C PHE A 235 -17.20 9.31 -5.76
N GLU A 236 -18.35 9.76 -6.25
CA GLU A 236 -18.50 10.33 -7.60
C GLU A 236 -17.70 11.63 -7.78
N ALA A 237 -17.50 12.42 -6.71
CA ALA A 237 -16.65 13.61 -6.74
C ALA A 237 -15.14 13.29 -6.70
N GLY A 238 -14.75 12.03 -6.47
CA GLY A 238 -13.36 11.59 -6.39
C GLY A 238 -12.60 11.79 -7.70
N GLY A 239 -11.75 12.81 -7.77
CA GLY A 239 -10.97 13.16 -8.97
C GLY A 239 -9.68 12.34 -9.18
N TYR A 240 -9.36 11.41 -8.27
CA TYR A 240 -8.09 10.68 -8.27
C TYR A 240 -8.30 9.18 -8.05
N PHE A 241 -7.33 8.41 -8.54
CA PHE A 241 -7.28 6.95 -8.51
C PHE A 241 -5.95 6.48 -7.93
N ASN A 242 -5.96 5.35 -7.22
CA ASN A 242 -4.76 4.72 -6.67
C ASN A 242 -4.13 3.73 -7.68
N PRO A 243 -3.01 4.08 -8.34
CA PRO A 243 -2.27 3.18 -9.25
C PRO A 243 -1.45 2.11 -8.51
N VAL A 244 -1.53 2.06 -7.17
CA VAL A 244 -0.68 1.23 -6.31
C VAL A 244 0.80 1.56 -6.53
N ASP A 245 1.13 2.85 -6.55
CA ASP A 245 2.51 3.34 -6.48
C ASP A 245 2.79 3.88 -5.08
N LEU A 246 3.33 3.02 -4.21
CA LEU A 246 3.51 3.32 -2.80
C LEU A 246 4.99 3.32 -2.43
N VAL A 247 5.38 4.25 -1.55
CA VAL A 247 6.67 4.21 -0.86
C VAL A 247 6.41 4.19 0.63
N CYS A 248 6.89 3.15 1.30
CA CYS A 248 6.56 2.83 2.68
C CYS A 248 7.79 2.91 3.59
N SER A 249 7.61 3.36 4.83
CA SER A 249 8.56 3.25 5.93
C SER A 249 7.99 2.33 7.01
N ILE A 250 8.69 1.22 7.29
CA ILE A 250 8.16 0.12 8.13
C ILE A 250 8.92 -0.07 9.45
N ARG A 251 9.78 0.89 9.81
CA ARG A 251 10.54 0.93 11.06
C ARG A 251 10.26 2.21 11.82
N ASP A 252 10.32 2.11 13.14
CA ASP A 252 10.14 3.23 14.05
C ASP A 252 11.35 4.18 14.07
N TYR A 253 11.23 5.25 14.86
CA TYR A 253 12.28 6.26 15.04
C TYR A 253 13.54 5.74 15.76
N LYS A 254 13.49 4.52 16.32
CA LYS A 254 14.61 3.80 16.94
C LYS A 254 15.18 2.70 16.04
N GLY A 255 14.69 2.59 14.80
CA GLY A 255 15.10 1.57 13.84
C GLY A 255 14.49 0.19 14.07
N GLN A 256 13.57 0.05 15.03
CA GLN A 256 12.89 -1.22 15.31
C GLN A 256 11.78 -1.46 14.28
N PRO A 257 11.61 -2.70 13.79
CA PRO A 257 10.53 -3.03 12.88
C PRO A 257 9.18 -2.89 13.59
N PHE A 258 8.21 -2.28 12.91
CA PHE A 258 6.83 -2.32 13.36
C PHE A 258 6.25 -3.72 13.16
N ASP A 259 5.43 -4.18 14.12
CA ASP A 259 4.50 -5.28 13.87
C ASP A 259 3.32 -4.72 13.06
N LEU A 260 3.42 -4.85 11.73
CA LEU A 260 2.45 -4.26 10.80
C LEU A 260 1.02 -4.78 11.00
N THR A 261 0.85 -5.96 11.62
CA THR A 261 -0.46 -6.55 11.88
C THR A 261 -1.30 -5.74 12.88
N LYS A 262 -0.64 -4.94 13.73
CA LYS A 262 -1.30 -4.07 14.72
C LYS A 262 -1.99 -2.85 14.10
N PHE A 263 -1.71 -2.55 12.83
CA PHE A 263 -2.24 -1.39 12.12
C PHE A 263 -3.31 -1.76 11.09
N VAL A 264 -3.72 -3.03 11.06
CA VAL A 264 -4.77 -3.57 10.20
C VAL A 264 -6.14 -3.23 10.77
N ASN A 265 -7.07 -2.79 9.92
CA ASN A 265 -8.47 -2.67 10.31
C ASN A 265 -9.27 -3.93 9.94
N PRO A 266 -9.56 -4.84 10.89
CA PRO A 266 -10.25 -6.10 10.59
C PRO A 266 -11.68 -5.91 10.08
N LYS A 267 -12.30 -4.74 10.30
CA LYS A 267 -13.66 -4.44 9.85
C LYS A 267 -13.76 -4.18 8.34
N THR A 268 -12.62 -4.10 7.65
CA THR A 268 -12.57 -3.88 6.20
C THR A 268 -12.45 -5.17 5.39
N ALA A 269 -12.49 -6.33 6.06
CA ALA A 269 -12.65 -7.61 5.37
C ALA A 269 -14.00 -7.65 4.65
N PHE A 270 -14.06 -8.31 3.49
CA PHE A 270 -15.28 -8.38 2.69
C PHE A 270 -15.47 -9.77 2.08
N ILE A 271 -16.71 -10.09 1.69
CA ILE A 271 -17.04 -11.33 0.99
C ILE A 271 -16.96 -11.09 -0.51
N SER A 272 -16.16 -11.89 -1.20
CA SER A 272 -16.10 -11.92 -2.65
C SER A 272 -16.89 -13.11 -3.22
N HIS A 273 -17.57 -12.88 -4.34
CA HIS A 273 -18.25 -13.91 -5.10
C HIS A 273 -17.31 -14.44 -6.18
N LYS A 274 -17.11 -15.76 -6.21
CA LYS A 274 -16.27 -16.44 -7.21
C LYS A 274 -16.99 -17.68 -7.71
N SER A 275 -16.40 -18.37 -8.68
CA SER A 275 -16.86 -19.68 -9.12
C SER A 275 -15.69 -20.64 -9.26
N LEU A 276 -15.97 -21.93 -9.04
CA LEU A 276 -15.04 -23.02 -9.28
C LEU A 276 -15.79 -24.15 -9.98
N SER A 277 -15.31 -24.54 -11.17
CA SER A 277 -15.94 -25.61 -11.98
C SER A 277 -17.43 -25.38 -12.22
N GLY A 278 -17.84 -24.12 -12.43
CA GLY A 278 -19.25 -23.74 -12.65
C GLY A 278 -20.12 -23.67 -11.39
N ARG A 279 -19.57 -23.96 -10.20
CA ARG A 279 -20.26 -23.79 -8.91
C ARG A 279 -19.89 -22.45 -8.29
N GLU A 280 -20.88 -21.68 -7.88
CA GLU A 280 -20.67 -20.42 -7.16
C GLU A 280 -20.14 -20.68 -5.74
N LEU A 281 -19.29 -19.77 -5.28
CA LEU A 281 -18.75 -19.78 -3.92
C LEU A 281 -18.55 -18.37 -3.39
N LEU A 282 -18.60 -18.26 -2.07
CA LEU A 282 -18.26 -17.08 -1.30
C LEU A 282 -16.87 -17.27 -0.68
N ALA A 283 -16.00 -16.28 -0.81
CA ALA A 283 -14.69 -16.29 -0.17
C ALA A 283 -14.51 -15.02 0.67
N LEU A 284 -14.08 -15.18 1.93
CA LEU A 284 -13.71 -14.05 2.77
C LEU A 284 -12.35 -13.53 2.31
N GLU A 285 -12.29 -12.29 1.84
CA GLU A 285 -11.05 -11.58 1.59
C GLU A 285 -10.67 -10.77 2.84
N LEU A 286 -9.40 -10.90 3.26
CA LEU A 286 -8.84 -10.14 4.37
C LEU A 286 -8.78 -8.65 3.99
N PRO A 287 -8.67 -7.74 4.99
CA PRO A 287 -8.44 -6.32 4.74
C PRO A 287 -7.38 -6.08 3.68
N GLY A 288 -7.74 -5.50 2.53
CA GLY A 288 -6.82 -5.36 1.39
C GLY A 288 -5.57 -4.55 1.76
N LEU A 289 -4.44 -4.83 1.11
CA LEU A 289 -3.12 -4.36 1.57
C LEU A 289 -3.10 -2.84 1.80
N TRP A 290 -3.53 -2.06 0.81
CA TRP A 290 -3.53 -0.58 0.88
C TRP A 290 -4.87 0.00 1.36
N ASN A 291 -5.96 -0.74 1.33
CA ASN A 291 -7.30 -0.24 1.65
C ASN A 291 -7.87 -0.80 2.97
N GLY A 292 -7.07 -1.56 3.74
CA GLY A 292 -7.49 -2.10 5.04
C GLY A 292 -6.35 -2.55 5.94
N ALA A 293 -5.34 -3.26 5.41
CA ALA A 293 -4.19 -3.70 6.18
C ALA A 293 -3.23 -2.56 6.54
N MET A 294 -3.21 -1.50 5.73
CA MET A 294 -2.48 -0.26 5.97
C MET A 294 -3.38 0.86 6.54
N HIS A 295 -4.45 0.52 7.26
CA HIS A 295 -5.43 1.49 7.72
C HIS A 295 -4.85 2.48 8.74
N ASP A 296 -4.20 1.99 9.80
CA ASP A 296 -3.65 2.87 10.85
C ASP A 296 -2.21 3.33 10.54
N TRP A 297 -1.96 3.75 9.30
CA TRP A 297 -0.66 4.24 8.82
C TRP A 297 -0.67 5.76 8.64
N ASN A 298 0.47 6.41 8.90
CA ASN A 298 0.65 7.81 8.53
C ASN A 298 0.75 7.92 7.01
N THR A 299 -0.28 8.52 6.41
CA THR A 299 -0.50 8.47 4.96
C THR A 299 -0.35 9.87 4.37
N ALA A 300 0.32 9.96 3.22
CA ALA A 300 0.33 11.17 2.41
C ALA A 300 0.02 10.82 0.95
N PHE A 301 -0.82 11.63 0.31
CA PHE A 301 -1.16 11.48 -1.10
C PHE A 301 -0.46 12.53 -1.93
N VAL A 302 0.08 12.10 -3.07
CA VAL A 302 0.85 12.95 -3.98
C VAL A 302 0.26 12.78 -5.38
N GLU A 303 -0.21 13.86 -6.00
CA GLU A 303 -0.58 13.82 -7.41
C GLU A 303 0.65 13.48 -8.27
N VAL A 304 0.52 12.45 -9.09
CA VAL A 304 1.51 12.04 -10.08
C VAL A 304 0.87 12.02 -11.48
N PRO A 305 1.65 12.25 -12.54
CA PRO A 305 1.14 12.22 -13.90
C PRO A 305 0.58 10.86 -14.27
N LEU A 306 -0.45 10.86 -15.13
CA LEU A 306 -1.11 9.64 -15.56
C LEU A 306 -0.17 8.66 -16.28
N ASP A 307 0.84 9.15 -17.00
CA ASP A 307 1.83 8.33 -17.72
C ASP A 307 2.71 7.47 -16.79
N THR A 308 2.60 7.66 -15.46
CA THR A 308 3.20 6.78 -14.46
C THR A 308 2.40 5.49 -14.22
N PHE A 309 1.18 5.41 -14.77
CA PHE A 309 0.25 4.31 -14.63
C PHE A 309 -0.13 3.71 -15.99
N ASN A 310 0.48 2.57 -16.33
CA ASN A 310 0.27 1.86 -17.59
C ASN A 310 -0.05 0.37 -17.28
N PRO A 311 -1.25 0.07 -16.77
CA PRO A 311 -1.63 -1.29 -16.39
C PRO A 311 -1.95 -2.16 -17.62
N VAL A 312 -1.54 -3.42 -17.57
CA VAL A 312 -1.93 -4.45 -18.53
C VAL A 312 -2.77 -5.51 -17.80
N LYS A 313 -4.09 -5.36 -17.84
CA LYS A 313 -5.04 -6.28 -17.20
C LYS A 313 -5.49 -7.37 -18.17
N GLU A 314 -5.62 -7.04 -19.45
CA GLU A 314 -5.97 -7.94 -20.53
C GLU A 314 -5.01 -7.81 -21.71
N VAL A 315 -4.99 -8.82 -22.59
CA VAL A 315 -4.11 -8.83 -23.78
C VAL A 315 -4.33 -7.60 -24.67
N ASN A 316 -5.58 -7.12 -24.77
CA ASN A 316 -5.90 -5.93 -25.57
C ASN A 316 -5.33 -4.64 -25.00
N ASP A 317 -4.99 -4.57 -23.71
CA ASP A 317 -4.34 -3.40 -23.14
C ASP A 317 -2.97 -3.16 -23.77
N LEU A 318 -2.29 -4.22 -24.23
CA LEU A 318 -1.04 -4.08 -24.96
C LEU A 318 -1.19 -3.32 -26.27
N LEU A 319 -2.40 -3.19 -26.83
CA LEU A 319 -2.65 -2.43 -28.06
C LEU A 319 -2.76 -0.92 -27.83
N ARG A 320 -2.83 -0.47 -26.56
CA ARG A 320 -2.84 0.96 -26.24
C ARG A 320 -1.51 1.59 -26.64
N THR A 321 -1.54 2.86 -27.07
CA THR A 321 -0.39 3.57 -27.64
C THR A 321 0.82 3.57 -26.70
N GLU A 322 0.57 3.61 -25.40
CA GLU A 322 1.57 3.63 -24.32
C GLU A 322 2.41 2.34 -24.26
N HIS A 323 1.89 1.23 -24.81
CA HIS A 323 2.57 -0.07 -24.88
C HIS A 323 3.12 -0.40 -26.26
N GLN A 324 2.86 0.46 -27.25
CA GLN A 324 3.36 0.30 -28.61
C GLN A 324 4.73 0.98 -28.75
N ASN A 325 5.61 0.41 -29.57
CA ASN A 325 6.84 1.09 -29.93
C ASN A 325 6.49 2.39 -30.68
N PRO A 326 7.11 3.53 -30.34
CA PRO A 326 6.98 4.71 -31.17
C PRO A 326 7.42 4.38 -32.60
N ALA A 327 6.57 4.70 -33.56
CA ALA A 327 6.85 4.55 -34.99
C ALA A 327 8.02 5.43 -35.43
#